data_AF-A0A9W4WDN8-F1
#
_entry.id   AF-A0A9W4WDN8-F1
#
_cell.length_a   1.000
_cell.length_b   1.000
_cell.length_c   1.000
_cell.angle_alpha   90.00
_cell.angle_beta   90.00
_cell.angle_gamma   90.00
#
_symmetry.space_group_name_H-M   'P 1'
#
loop_
_entity.id
_entity.type
_entity.pdbx_description
1 polymer ?
#
loop_
_entity_poly.entity_id
_entity_poly.type
_entity_poly.pdbx_seq_one_letter_code
_entity_poly.pdbx_strand_id
1 'polypeptide(L)'
;MDEVRQTFETNVFGVMAMVQAFVPLMIPSRGLIIMISSLSSVSPRTLRQELRPFGVRVMVSMTGTVKSDIAKLNRELPPNSLYTRVKDLYAKRLKFSQNNATVSTEDFASQLVAEALKGEGWLGGWFGGARNWFWAGGMAGSVWLARLLFGEWLLDELAYKKFELPKLEAIVRKEGVKRVE
;
A
#
# COMPACT_ATOMS: atom_id res chain seq x y z
N MET A 1 11.72 -14.32 -11.88
CA MET A 1 12.23 -13.85 -10.57
C MET A 1 12.80 -12.45 -10.64
N ASP A 2 13.40 -12.04 -11.76
CA ASP A 2 14.05 -10.71 -11.84
C ASP A 2 13.07 -9.54 -11.74
N GLU A 3 11.86 -9.63 -12.30
CA GLU A 3 10.82 -8.60 -12.09
C GLU A 3 10.42 -8.44 -10.62
N VAL A 4 10.39 -9.55 -9.88
CA VAL A 4 10.10 -9.52 -8.43
C VAL A 4 11.25 -8.84 -7.71
N ARG A 5 12.51 -9.22 -8.01
CA ARG A 5 13.69 -8.57 -7.45
C ARG A 5 13.69 -7.07 -7.73
N GLN A 6 13.45 -6.67 -8.98
CA GLN A 6 13.38 -5.27 -9.38
C GLN A 6 12.30 -4.49 -8.59
N THR A 7 11.18 -5.13 -8.28
CA THR A 7 10.13 -4.53 -7.45
C THR A 7 10.63 -4.26 -6.03
N PHE A 8 11.42 -5.17 -5.44
CA PHE A 8 12.03 -4.99 -4.13
C PHE A 8 13.17 -3.96 -4.15
N GLU A 9 14.02 -3.97 -5.18
CA GLU A 9 15.08 -2.97 -5.38
C GLU A 9 14.49 -1.56 -5.37
N THR A 10 13.42 -1.32 -6.12
CA THR A 10 12.79 0.00 -6.17
C THR A 10 12.01 0.35 -4.90
N ASN A 11 11.13 -0.56 -4.43
CA ASN A 11 10.13 -0.21 -3.41
C ASN A 11 10.57 -0.47 -1.97
N VAL A 12 11.67 -1.20 -1.76
CA VAL A 12 12.18 -1.54 -0.42
C VAL A 12 13.59 -1.00 -0.26
N PHE A 13 14.55 -1.54 -1.01
CA PHE A 13 15.97 -1.20 -0.83
C PHE A 13 16.29 0.23 -1.25
N GLY A 14 15.71 0.72 -2.35
CA GLY A 14 15.84 2.10 -2.78
C GLY A 14 15.31 3.10 -1.75
N VAL A 15 14.17 2.77 -1.11
CA VAL A 15 13.61 3.59 -0.02
C VAL A 15 14.53 3.59 1.20
N MET A 16 15.07 2.43 1.58
CA MET A 16 16.04 2.32 2.69
C MET A 16 17.31 3.13 2.41
N ALA A 17 17.86 3.02 1.19
CA ALA A 17 19.04 3.76 0.78
C ALA A 17 18.81 5.28 0.78
N MET A 18 17.64 5.72 0.27
CA MET A 18 17.24 7.13 0.33
C MET A 18 17.16 7.62 1.78
N VAL A 19 16.48 6.89 2.67
CA VAL A 19 16.41 7.28 4.09
C VAL A 19 17.82 7.36 4.70
N GLN A 20 18.68 6.37 4.49
CA GLN A 20 20.05 6.39 5.01
C GLN A 20 20.84 7.61 4.53
N ALA A 21 20.72 7.98 3.25
CA ALA A 21 21.43 9.13 2.69
C ALA A 21 20.94 10.47 3.25
N PHE A 22 19.64 10.62 3.52
CA PHE A 22 19.03 11.89 3.93
C PHE A 22 18.89 12.07 5.45
N VAL A 23 18.96 11.00 6.26
CA VAL A 23 18.85 11.08 7.73
C VAL A 23 19.80 12.11 8.36
N PRO A 24 21.10 12.18 7.99
CA PRO A 24 22.00 13.19 8.55
C PRO A 24 21.53 14.64 8.33
N LEU A 25 20.81 14.93 7.25
CA LEU A 25 20.24 16.24 6.95
C LEU A 25 18.89 16.47 7.63
N MET A 26 18.15 15.40 7.90
CA MET A 26 16.85 15.47 8.57
C MET A 26 16.97 15.68 10.08
N ILE A 27 18.02 15.16 10.73
CA ILE A 27 18.25 15.35 12.18
C ILE A 27 18.32 16.84 12.55
N PRO A 28 19.19 17.68 11.95
CA PRO A 28 19.27 19.09 12.30
C PRO A 28 17.99 19.87 11.93
N SER A 29 17.28 19.46 10.87
CA SER A 29 16.03 20.12 10.45
C SER A 29 14.78 19.59 11.15
N ARG A 30 14.90 18.54 11.97
CA ARG A 30 13.76 17.82 12.59
C ARG A 30 12.67 17.49 11.57
N GLY A 31 13.11 16.95 10.43
CA GLY A 31 12.28 16.74 9.25
C GLY A 31 11.19 15.67 9.40
N LEU A 32 10.40 15.51 8.33
CA LEU A 32 9.36 14.48 8.21
C LEU A 32 9.65 13.59 6.99
N ILE A 33 9.78 12.29 7.21
CA ILE A 33 9.76 11.28 6.16
C ILE A 33 8.30 10.89 5.91
N ILE A 34 7.88 10.88 4.64
CA ILE A 34 6.57 10.38 4.22
C ILE A 34 6.78 9.13 3.39
N MET A 35 6.28 7.99 3.86
CA MET A 35 6.32 6.71 3.15
C MET A 35 4.96 6.43 2.52
N ILE A 36 4.88 6.41 1.19
CA ILE A 36 3.67 5.98 0.48
C ILE A 36 3.59 4.47 0.53
N SER A 37 2.56 3.96 1.19
CA SER A 37 2.26 2.54 1.33
C SER A 37 0.87 2.23 0.77
N SER A 38 0.50 0.95 0.76
CA SER A 38 -0.81 0.49 0.28
C SER A 38 -1.68 0.00 1.43
N LEU A 39 -3.00 0.00 1.22
CA LEU A 39 -3.97 -0.60 2.15
C LEU A 39 -3.67 -2.07 2.46
N SER A 40 -2.96 -2.79 1.58
CA SER A 40 -2.58 -4.20 1.75
C SER A 40 -1.21 -4.42 2.38
N SER A 41 -0.54 -3.37 2.86
CA SER A 41 0.85 -3.44 3.35
C SER A 41 0.96 -3.36 4.87
N VAL A 42 1.97 -4.03 5.43
CA VAL A 42 2.36 -3.89 6.83
C VAL A 42 3.29 -2.68 6.97
N SER A 43 2.91 -1.75 7.85
CA SER A 43 3.59 -0.45 7.99
C SER A 43 4.92 -0.57 8.77
N PRO A 44 6.02 0.05 8.31
CA PRO A 44 7.31 0.03 9.00
C PRO A 44 7.27 0.91 10.26
N ARG A 45 6.85 0.31 11.38
CA ARG A 45 6.81 0.96 12.69
C ARG A 45 8.21 1.20 13.26
N THR A 46 9.16 0.36 12.89
CA THR A 46 10.52 0.34 13.42
C THR A 46 11.27 1.63 13.12
N LEU A 47 11.33 2.05 11.85
CA LEU A 47 12.04 3.26 11.43
C LEU A 47 11.57 4.51 12.20
N ARG A 48 10.26 4.61 12.46
CA ARG A 48 9.70 5.71 13.24
C ARG A 48 10.23 5.73 14.67
N GLN A 49 10.35 4.57 15.31
CA GLN A 49 10.87 4.50 16.69
C GLN A 49 12.36 4.80 16.73
N GLU A 50 13.13 4.31 15.75
CA GLU A 50 14.58 4.55 15.67
C GLU A 50 14.93 6.01 15.46
N LEU A 51 14.14 6.73 14.67
CA LEU A 51 14.38 8.14 14.34
C LEU A 51 13.78 9.15 15.33
N ARG A 52 12.84 8.70 16.17
CA ARG A 52 12.14 9.56 17.14
C ARG A 52 13.07 10.28 18.13
N PRO A 53 14.11 9.66 18.71
CA PRO A 53 15.04 10.34 19.62
C PRO A 53 15.78 11.51 18.97
N PHE A 54 15.95 11.47 17.65
CA PHE A 54 16.62 12.51 16.88
C PHE A 54 15.68 13.60 16.38
N GLY A 55 14.40 13.57 16.77
CA GLY A 55 13.40 14.56 16.34
C GLY A 55 12.96 14.42 14.88
N VAL A 56 13.31 13.32 14.20
CA VAL A 56 12.87 13.05 12.83
C VAL A 56 11.56 12.25 12.88
N ARG A 57 10.53 12.78 12.22
CA ARG A 57 9.21 12.16 12.16
C ARG A 57 9.09 11.22 10.96
N VAL A 58 8.23 10.22 11.09
CA VAL A 58 7.89 9.31 9.99
C VAL A 58 6.39 9.11 9.91
N MET A 59 5.78 9.59 8.82
CA MET A 59 4.39 9.37 8.46
C MET A 59 4.28 8.26 7.41
N VAL A 60 3.31 7.37 7.58
CA VAL A 60 2.98 6.35 6.57
C VAL A 60 1.62 6.68 5.97
N SER A 61 1.60 6.90 4.66
CA SER A 61 0.37 7.09 3.89
C SER A 61 -0.18 5.73 3.49
N MET A 62 -1.24 5.28 4.16
CA MET A 62 -2.02 4.10 3.81
C MET A 62 -2.94 4.45 2.63
N THR A 63 -2.38 4.30 1.43
CA THR A 63 -2.97 4.85 0.22
C THR A 63 -3.95 3.86 -0.40
N GLY A 64 -5.18 4.30 -0.57
CA GLY A 64 -6.23 3.62 -1.34
C GLY A 64 -6.07 3.80 -2.84
N THR A 65 -7.17 3.75 -3.59
CA THR A 65 -7.14 3.91 -5.04
C THR A 65 -6.97 5.38 -5.43
N VAL A 66 -5.87 5.69 -6.12
CA VAL A 66 -5.53 7.02 -6.64
C VAL A 66 -5.21 6.88 -8.13
N LYS A 67 -5.67 7.84 -8.93
CA LYS A 67 -5.44 7.85 -10.38
C LYS A 67 -3.94 7.96 -10.65
N SER A 68 -3.39 7.10 -11.49
CA SER A 68 -1.98 7.14 -11.88
C SER A 68 -1.71 6.24 -13.09
N ASP A 69 -0.50 6.33 -13.62
CA ASP A 69 -0.03 5.47 -14.72
C ASP A 69 0.53 4.12 -14.25
N ILE A 70 0.31 3.74 -12.98
CA ILE A 70 0.87 2.49 -12.42
C ILE A 70 0.34 1.22 -13.11
N ALA A 71 -0.88 1.28 -13.67
CA ALA A 71 -1.50 0.17 -14.39
C ALA A 71 -1.32 0.25 -15.92
N LYS A 72 -0.42 1.13 -16.41
CA LYS A 72 -0.14 1.29 -17.86
C LYS A 72 0.55 0.07 -18.46
N LEU A 73 1.38 -0.62 -17.67
CA LEU A 73 2.04 -1.84 -18.12
C LEU A 73 1.02 -2.99 -18.16
N ASN A 74 0.66 -3.41 -19.37
CA ASN A 74 -0.10 -4.64 -19.57
C ASN A 74 0.81 -5.82 -19.25
N ARG A 75 0.59 -6.43 -18.09
CA ARG A 75 1.21 -7.70 -17.73
C ARG A 75 0.31 -8.82 -18.17
N GLU A 76 0.91 -9.86 -18.74
CA GLU A 76 0.20 -11.10 -19.08
C GLU A 76 0.66 -12.24 -18.20
N LEU A 77 -0.24 -13.18 -17.96
CA LEU A 77 0.11 -14.41 -17.27
C LEU A 77 0.98 -15.28 -18.19
N PRO A 78 2.08 -15.86 -17.66
CA PRO A 78 2.82 -16.89 -18.37
C PRO A 78 1.90 -18.05 -18.76
N PRO A 79 2.13 -18.72 -19.91
CA PRO A 79 1.27 -19.80 -20.39
C PRO A 79 1.08 -20.93 -19.36
N ASN A 80 2.13 -21.22 -18.58
CA ASN A 80 2.15 -22.25 -17.55
C ASN A 80 1.65 -21.79 -16.16
N SER A 81 1.05 -20.60 -16.06
CA SER A 81 0.53 -20.09 -14.79
C SER A 81 -0.64 -20.93 -14.26
N LEU A 82 -0.65 -21.19 -12.94
CA LEU A 82 -1.81 -21.77 -12.25
C LEU A 82 -3.07 -20.90 -12.38
N TYR A 83 -2.90 -19.60 -12.60
CA TYR A 83 -3.98 -18.63 -12.73
C TYR A 83 -4.48 -18.45 -14.17
N THR A 84 -3.93 -19.17 -15.16
CA THR A 84 -4.37 -19.08 -16.57
C THR A 84 -5.88 -19.35 -16.71
N ARG A 85 -6.44 -20.23 -15.86
CA ARG A 85 -7.88 -20.56 -15.82
C ARG A 85 -8.78 -19.37 -15.45
N VAL A 86 -8.21 -18.34 -14.85
CA VAL A 86 -8.89 -17.12 -14.42
C VAL A 86 -8.17 -15.87 -14.94
N LYS A 87 -7.65 -15.94 -16.18
CA LYS A 87 -6.93 -14.83 -16.84
C LYS A 87 -7.78 -13.56 -16.92
N ASP A 88 -9.09 -13.70 -17.05
CA ASP A 88 -10.07 -12.60 -17.02
C ASP A 88 -10.09 -11.90 -15.65
N LEU A 89 -10.12 -12.65 -14.55
CA LEU A 89 -10.05 -12.10 -13.19
C LEU A 89 -8.73 -11.37 -12.96
N TYR A 90 -7.63 -11.93 -13.45
CA TYR A 90 -6.31 -11.29 -13.40
C TYR A 90 -6.29 -9.96 -14.17
N ALA A 91 -6.78 -9.94 -15.41
CA ALA A 91 -6.83 -8.74 -16.24
C ALA A 91 -7.72 -7.64 -15.62
N LYS A 92 -8.86 -8.03 -15.04
CA LYS A 92 -9.75 -7.13 -14.28
C LYS A 92 -9.03 -6.55 -13.06
N ARG A 93 -8.27 -7.39 -12.33
CA ARG A 93 -7.54 -6.96 -11.13
C ARG A 93 -6.41 -5.98 -11.45
N LEU A 94 -5.71 -6.18 -12.57
CA LEU A 94 -4.63 -5.30 -13.02
C LEU A 94 -5.09 -3.84 -13.15
N LYS A 95 -6.34 -3.62 -13.58
CA LYS A 95 -6.94 -2.29 -13.78
C LYS A 95 -7.82 -1.82 -12.61
N PHE A 96 -7.95 -2.62 -11.55
CA PHE A 96 -8.91 -2.37 -10.47
C PHE A 96 -8.71 -1.01 -9.80
N SER A 97 -7.47 -0.65 -9.48
CA SER A 97 -7.14 0.60 -8.78
C SER A 97 -7.40 1.85 -9.60
N GLN A 98 -7.52 1.72 -10.92
CA GLN A 98 -7.68 2.85 -11.84
C GLN A 98 -9.15 3.13 -12.20
N ASN A 99 -10.04 2.21 -11.86
CA ASN A 99 -11.44 2.23 -12.29
C ASN A 99 -12.46 2.16 -11.15
N ASN A 100 -12.03 1.99 -9.89
CA ASN A 100 -12.94 1.76 -8.76
C ASN A 100 -12.63 2.67 -7.59
N ALA A 101 -13.57 3.56 -7.25
CA ALA A 101 -13.42 4.56 -6.19
C ALA A 101 -12.14 5.40 -6.29
N THR A 102 -11.56 5.52 -7.49
CA THR A 102 -10.27 6.17 -7.70
C THR A 102 -10.39 7.67 -7.52
N VAL A 103 -9.68 8.22 -6.53
CA VAL A 103 -9.60 9.68 -6.34
C VAL A 103 -8.61 10.30 -7.32
N SER A 104 -8.74 11.61 -7.58
CA SER A 104 -7.77 12.35 -8.39
C SER A 104 -6.41 12.40 -7.69
N THR A 105 -5.34 12.51 -8.49
CA THR A 105 -3.97 12.65 -7.98
C THR A 105 -3.83 13.94 -7.18
N GLU A 106 -4.45 15.00 -7.67
CA GLU A 106 -4.41 16.36 -7.15
C GLU A 106 -5.08 16.43 -5.78
N ASP A 107 -6.27 15.83 -5.63
CA ASP A 107 -6.99 15.80 -4.35
C ASP A 107 -6.22 14.99 -3.31
N PHE A 108 -5.66 13.85 -3.72
CA PHE A 108 -4.86 13.01 -2.83
C PHE A 108 -3.59 13.74 -2.36
N ALA A 109 -2.85 14.35 -3.30
CA ALA A 109 -1.63 15.10 -2.99
C ALA A 109 -1.95 16.30 -2.07
N SER A 110 -3.02 17.03 -2.34
CA SER A 110 -3.45 18.17 -1.53
C SER A 110 -3.76 17.74 -0.09
N GLN A 111 -4.50 16.64 0.09
CA GLN A 111 -4.82 16.11 1.42
C GLN A 111 -3.56 15.62 2.16
N LEU A 112 -2.66 14.91 1.47
CA LEU A 112 -1.42 14.39 2.05
C LEU A 112 -0.50 15.52 2.51
N VAL A 113 -0.32 16.55 1.68
CA VAL A 113 0.51 17.71 2.01
C VAL A 113 -0.11 18.51 3.15
N ALA A 114 -1.43 18.75 3.12
CA ALA A 114 -2.12 19.42 4.21
C ALA A 114 -1.97 18.69 5.55
N GLU A 115 -1.99 17.35 5.55
CA GLU A 115 -1.72 16.55 6.73
C GLU A 115 -0.26 16.66 7.19
N ALA A 116 0.69 16.54 6.27
CA ALA A 116 2.13 16.60 6.55
C ALA A 116 2.54 17.94 7.23
N LEU A 117 1.93 19.04 6.79
CA LEU A 117 2.22 20.39 7.26
C LEU A 117 1.71 20.70 8.68
N LYS A 118 0.91 19.82 9.29
CA LYS A 118 0.39 20.01 10.67
C LYS A 118 1.47 19.95 11.77
N GLY A 119 2.69 19.53 11.46
CA GLY A 119 3.80 19.52 12.43
C GLY A 119 3.68 18.44 13.51
N GLU A 120 4.43 18.58 14.61
CA GLU A 120 4.46 17.61 15.71
C GLU A 120 3.20 17.62 16.59
N GLY A 121 2.43 18.71 16.57
CA GLY A 121 1.26 18.90 17.44
C GLY A 121 1.62 19.09 18.91
N TRP A 122 0.60 19.21 19.76
CA TRP A 122 0.72 19.34 21.21
C TRP A 122 0.57 17.98 21.92
N LEU A 123 1.16 17.85 23.12
CA LEU A 123 1.24 16.61 23.92
C LEU A 123 1.75 15.40 23.12
N GLY A 124 2.86 15.57 22.39
CA GLY A 124 3.45 14.48 21.61
C GLY A 124 2.58 14.02 20.44
N GLY A 125 1.81 14.94 19.84
CA GLY A 125 1.00 14.69 18.65
C GLY A 125 -0.42 14.21 18.92
N TRP A 126 -0.88 14.26 20.18
CA TRP A 126 -2.28 13.98 20.53
C TRP A 126 -3.24 15.03 19.96
N PHE A 127 -2.79 16.29 19.85
CA PHE A 127 -3.62 17.39 19.37
C PHE A 127 -2.93 18.17 18.25
N GLY A 128 -3.60 18.32 17.11
CA GLY A 128 -3.19 19.22 16.03
C GLY A 128 -1.94 18.82 15.23
N GLY A 129 -1.30 17.69 15.54
CA GLY A 129 -0.12 17.20 14.82
C GLY A 129 -0.47 16.36 13.58
N ALA A 130 0.52 16.20 12.71
CA ALA A 130 0.44 15.29 11.57
C ALA A 130 0.30 13.84 12.05
N ARG A 131 -0.65 13.10 11.47
CA ARG A 131 -0.87 11.70 11.82
C ARG A 131 0.31 10.82 11.45
N ASN A 132 0.64 9.88 12.33
CA ASN A 132 1.62 8.82 12.05
C ASN A 132 1.16 7.87 10.94
N TRP A 133 -0.16 7.67 10.82
CA TRP A 133 -0.80 6.90 9.75
C TRP A 133 -1.87 7.77 9.10
N PHE A 134 -1.64 8.14 7.86
CA PHE A 134 -2.57 8.91 7.06
C PHE A 134 -3.31 7.97 6.11
N TRP A 135 -4.62 7.83 6.29
CA TRP A 135 -5.47 6.98 5.46
C TRP A 135 -6.24 7.86 4.47
N ALA A 136 -5.94 7.72 3.19
CA ALA A 136 -6.57 8.52 2.14
C ALA A 136 -6.56 7.79 0.79
N GLY A 137 -7.37 8.30 -0.14
CA GLY A 137 -7.65 7.63 -1.41
C GLY A 137 -8.86 6.70 -1.31
N GLY A 138 -9.28 6.16 -2.45
CA GLY A 138 -10.49 5.37 -2.51
C GLY A 138 -10.45 4.13 -1.64
N MET A 139 -11.58 3.86 -0.97
CA MET A 139 -11.75 2.77 -0.01
C MET A 139 -10.88 2.85 1.26
N ALA A 140 -9.95 3.81 1.39
CA ALA A 140 -9.02 3.85 2.52
C ALA A 140 -9.73 4.00 3.87
N GLY A 141 -10.71 4.91 3.97
CA GLY A 141 -11.50 5.11 5.19
C GLY A 141 -12.35 3.89 5.56
N SER A 142 -12.97 3.23 4.58
CA SER A 142 -13.76 2.02 4.79
C SER A 142 -12.88 0.85 5.25
N VAL A 143 -11.70 0.69 4.65
CA VAL A 143 -10.73 -0.34 5.05
C VAL A 143 -10.19 -0.07 6.44
N TRP A 144 -9.86 1.19 6.76
CA TRP A 144 -9.47 1.59 8.11
C TRP A 144 -10.54 1.24 9.14
N LEU A 145 -11.81 1.57 8.87
CA LEU A 145 -12.91 1.28 9.78
C LEU A 145 -13.14 -0.22 9.95
N ALA A 146 -13.12 -0.99 8.85
CA ALA A 146 -13.25 -2.43 8.90
C ALA A 146 -12.12 -3.07 9.71
N ARG A 147 -10.87 -2.61 9.50
CA ARG A 147 -9.70 -3.04 10.27
C ARG A 147 -9.87 -2.75 11.76
N LEU A 148 -10.38 -1.56 12.10
CA LEU A 148 -10.56 -1.14 13.48
C LEU A 148 -11.62 -1.97 14.22
N LEU A 149 -12.76 -2.22 13.57
CA LEU A 149 -13.91 -2.87 14.21
C LEU A 149 -13.82 -4.39 14.22
N PHE A 150 -13.21 -4.98 13.18
CA PHE A 150 -13.28 -6.42 12.96
C PHE A 150 -11.90 -7.07 12.85
N GLY A 151 -10.81 -6.29 12.73
CA GLY A 151 -9.46 -6.83 12.58
C GLY A 151 -9.15 -7.34 11.18
N GLU A 152 -8.00 -8.00 11.04
CA GLU A 152 -7.45 -8.43 9.74
C GLU A 152 -8.25 -9.58 9.11
N TRP A 153 -8.82 -10.49 9.91
CA TRP A 153 -9.54 -11.67 9.39
C TRP A 153 -10.70 -11.29 8.46
N LEU A 154 -11.41 -10.20 8.77
CA LEU A 154 -12.52 -9.74 7.93
C LEU A 154 -11.99 -9.15 6.62
N LEU A 155 -10.86 -8.44 6.66
CA LEU A 155 -10.25 -7.90 5.45
C LEU A 155 -9.78 -9.01 4.52
N ASP A 156 -9.20 -10.08 5.07
CA ASP A 156 -8.77 -11.25 4.30
C ASP A 156 -9.97 -11.96 3.66
N GLU A 157 -11.05 -12.18 4.41
CA GLU A 157 -12.26 -12.82 3.91
C GLU A 157 -12.96 -11.96 2.83
N LEU A 158 -13.05 -10.65 3.04
CA LEU A 158 -13.60 -9.72 2.06
C LEU A 158 -12.71 -9.65 0.81
N ALA A 159 -11.38 -9.69 0.95
CA ALA A 159 -10.46 -9.73 -0.17
C ALA A 159 -10.62 -11.02 -0.97
N TYR A 160 -10.67 -12.17 -0.30
CA TYR A 160 -10.85 -13.48 -0.93
C TYR A 160 -12.11 -13.51 -1.80
N LYS A 161 -13.24 -13.06 -1.24
CA LYS A 161 -14.52 -12.96 -1.96
C LYS A 161 -14.49 -11.91 -3.07
N LYS A 162 -13.98 -10.71 -2.80
CA LYS A 162 -13.96 -9.59 -3.75
C LYS A 162 -13.00 -9.81 -4.92
N PHE A 163 -11.96 -10.64 -4.73
CA PHE A 163 -11.05 -11.05 -5.80
C PHE A 163 -11.60 -12.22 -6.61
N GLU A 164 -12.80 -12.70 -6.27
CA GLU A 164 -13.49 -13.80 -6.94
C GLU A 164 -12.68 -15.11 -6.91
N LEU A 165 -11.79 -15.26 -5.92
CA LEU A 165 -10.99 -16.48 -5.71
C LEU A 165 -11.80 -17.74 -5.40
N PRO A 166 -13.02 -17.68 -4.81
CA PRO A 166 -13.89 -18.85 -4.74
C PRO A 166 -14.19 -19.48 -6.11
N LYS A 167 -14.19 -18.70 -7.20
CA LYS A 167 -14.35 -19.24 -8.56
C LYS A 167 -13.14 -20.08 -8.96
N LEU A 168 -11.94 -19.59 -8.70
CA LEU A 168 -10.71 -20.34 -8.92
C LEU A 168 -10.69 -21.61 -8.07
N GLU A 169 -11.06 -21.50 -6.79
CA GLU A 169 -11.14 -22.65 -5.88
C GLU A 169 -12.10 -23.72 -6.42
N ALA A 170 -13.29 -23.34 -6.89
CA ALA A 170 -14.25 -24.27 -7.47
C ALA A 170 -13.69 -24.99 -8.71
N ILE A 171 -12.97 -24.27 -9.59
CA ILE A 171 -12.31 -24.85 -10.76
C ILE A 171 -11.23 -25.84 -10.34
N VAL A 172 -10.37 -25.46 -9.37
CA VAL A 172 -9.29 -26.31 -8.86
C VAL A 172 -9.85 -27.58 -8.20
N ARG A 173 -10.93 -27.47 -7.41
CA ARG A 173 -11.59 -28.62 -6.78
C ARG A 173 -12.19 -29.58 -7.81
N LYS A 174 -12.74 -29.07 -8.92
CA LYS A 174 -13.35 -29.89 -9.97
C LYS A 174 -12.32 -30.61 -10.85
N GLU A 175 -11.25 -29.92 -11.21
CA GLU A 175 -10.28 -30.40 -12.21
C GLU A 175 -9.01 -31.02 -11.59
N GLY A 176 -8.85 -30.88 -10.27
CA GLY A 176 -7.61 -31.20 -9.58
C GLY A 176 -6.51 -30.15 -9.83
N VAL A 177 -5.48 -30.20 -8.97
CA VAL A 177 -4.25 -29.41 -9.15
C VAL A 177 -3.41 -30.12 -10.21
N LYS A 178 -3.43 -29.63 -11.45
CA LYS A 178 -2.47 -30.09 -12.46
C LYS A 178 -1.10 -29.58 -12.04
N ARG A 179 -0.13 -30.47 -11.84
CA ARG A 179 1.27 -30.06 -11.67
C ARG A 179 1.67 -29.27 -12.92
N VAL A 180 2.21 -28.08 -12.70
CA VAL A 180 2.90 -27.34 -13.73
C VAL A 180 4.25 -28.02 -13.86
N GLU A 181 4.49 -28.73 -14.97
CA GLU A 181 5.82 -29.22 -15.34
C GLU A 181 6.72 -28.05 -15.76
#